data_AF-A0A7S0UIE6-F1
#
_entry.id   AF-A0A7S0UIE6-F1
#
_cell.length_a   1.000
_cell.length_b   1.000
_cell.length_c   1.000
_cell.angle_alpha   90.00
_cell.angle_beta   90.00
_cell.angle_gamma   90.00
#
_symmetry.space_group_name_H-M   'P 1'
#
loop_
_entity.id
_entity.type
_entity.pdbx_description
1 polymer ?
#
loop_
_entity_poly.entity_id
_entity_poly.type
_entity_poly.pdbx_seq_one_letter_code
_entity_poly.pdbx_strand_id
1 'polypeptide(L)'
;LNATEGSVLWMMKMPPGAEERLWQEARERGIDPDRIVFSDLFGREEHMRIKSGAQLLLDTMVYNAHSTAADSLAAGVPILTLPGASMAARVGASLLMNAGISVLVARKTSDYVQVAVQAARKG
;
A
#
# COMPACT_ATOMS: atom_id res chain seq x y z
N LEU A 1 0.84 3.41 10.84
CA LEU A 1 1.90 3.02 11.79
C LEU A 1 1.79 3.76 13.12
N ASN A 2 2.01 5.08 13.19
CA ASN A 2 1.85 5.82 14.47
C ASN A 2 0.44 5.76 15.08
N ALA A 3 -0.61 5.75 14.24
CA ALA A 3 -2.00 5.78 14.69
C ALA A 3 -2.63 4.39 14.93
N THR A 4 -1.87 3.32 14.67
CA THR A 4 -2.36 1.93 14.60
C THR A 4 -1.33 1.00 15.25
N GLU A 5 -1.44 0.75 16.54
CA GLU A 5 -0.53 -0.18 17.24
C GLU A 5 -0.63 -1.59 16.64
N GLY A 6 0.49 -2.33 16.61
CA GLY A 6 0.54 -3.69 16.06
C GLY A 6 0.51 -3.81 14.53
N SER A 7 0.08 -2.78 13.78
CA SER A 7 0.09 -2.86 12.30
C SER A 7 1.51 -2.88 11.74
N VAL A 8 1.75 -3.55 10.62
CA VAL A 8 3.04 -3.51 9.91
C VAL A 8 2.89 -2.90 8.52
N LEU A 9 3.96 -2.30 8.01
CA LEU A 9 4.09 -1.93 6.60
C LEU A 9 4.93 -3.00 5.93
N TRP A 10 4.31 -3.71 4.99
CA TRP A 10 4.99 -4.74 4.22
C TRP A 10 5.39 -4.21 2.84
N MET A 11 6.66 -4.38 2.47
CA MET A 11 7.21 -4.02 1.17
C MET A 11 8.04 -5.15 0.57
N MET A 12 8.30 -5.08 -0.73
CA MET A 12 9.25 -5.98 -1.38
C MET A 12 10.67 -5.45 -1.24
N LYS A 13 11.66 -6.34 -1.07
CA LYS A 13 13.08 -6.00 -1.05
C LYS A 13 13.54 -5.58 -2.44
N MET A 14 13.52 -4.28 -2.74
CA MET A 14 14.26 -3.65 -3.84
C MET A 14 14.22 -2.12 -3.72
N PRO A 15 15.25 -1.40 -4.21
CA PRO A 15 16.57 -1.89 -4.64
C PRO A 15 17.48 -2.28 -3.46
N PRO A 16 18.64 -2.94 -3.69
CA PRO A 16 19.58 -3.28 -2.61
C PRO A 16 19.97 -2.07 -1.76
N GLY A 17 19.87 -2.22 -0.43
CA GLY A 17 20.16 -1.16 0.54
C GLY A 17 19.05 -0.12 0.70
N ALA A 18 17.87 -0.35 0.10
CA ALA A 18 16.69 0.45 0.38
C ALA A 18 16.14 0.15 1.78
N GLU A 19 16.26 -1.09 2.26
CA GLU A 19 15.74 -1.51 3.56
C GLU A 19 16.39 -0.71 4.70
N GLU A 20 17.73 -0.60 4.68
CA GLU A 20 18.47 0.17 5.68
C GLU A 20 18.02 1.63 5.75
N ARG A 21 17.82 2.26 4.59
CA ARG A 21 17.35 3.66 4.50
C ARG A 21 15.93 3.80 5.01
N LEU A 22 15.05 2.87 4.68
CA LEU A 22 13.65 2.87 5.13
C LEU A 22 13.56 2.62 6.64
N TRP A 23 14.40 1.76 7.20
CA TRP A 23 14.50 1.57 8.64
C TRP A 23 15.08 2.80 9.36
N GLN A 24 16.08 3.47 8.78
CA GLN A 24 16.59 4.74 9.32
C GLN A 24 15.49 5.82 9.33
N GLU A 25 14.80 6.01 8.20
CA GLU A 25 13.68 6.95 8.10
C GLU A 25 12.57 6.63 9.11
N ALA A 26 12.29 5.34 9.35
CA ALA A 26 11.33 4.92 10.37
C ALA A 26 11.75 5.39 11.77
N ARG A 27 13.02 5.17 12.14
CA ARG A 27 13.58 5.61 13.44
C ARG A 27 13.46 7.12 13.60
N GLU A 28 13.82 7.88 12.58
CA GLU A 28 13.73 9.35 12.59
C GLU A 28 12.30 9.85 12.79
N ARG A 29 11.31 9.07 12.33
CA ARG A 29 9.87 9.33 12.53
C ARG A 29 9.30 8.76 13.83
N GLY A 30 10.13 8.17 14.69
CA GLY A 30 9.72 7.53 15.94
C GLY A 30 8.93 6.23 15.75
N ILE A 31 9.09 5.57 14.60
CA ILE A 31 8.47 4.28 14.28
C ILE A 31 9.50 3.17 14.49
N ASP A 32 9.09 2.13 15.21
CA ASP A 32 9.88 0.90 15.35
C ASP A 32 10.17 0.28 13.97
N PRO A 33 11.45 0.15 13.55
CA PRO A 33 11.84 -0.44 12.27
C PRO A 33 11.31 -1.85 12.03
N ASP A 34 11.10 -2.64 13.08
CA ASP A 34 10.59 -4.01 12.96
C ASP A 34 9.14 -4.05 12.45
N ARG A 35 8.45 -2.89 12.47
CA ARG A 35 7.14 -2.72 11.85
C ARG A 35 7.21 -2.46 10.34
N ILE A 36 8.40 -2.37 9.76
CA ILE A 36 8.62 -2.36 8.33
C ILE A 36 9.22 -3.71 7.93
N VAL A 37 8.37 -4.57 7.38
CA VAL A 37 8.73 -5.94 7.02
C VAL A 37 8.97 -6.03 5.51
N PHE A 38 9.97 -6.84 5.13
CA PHE A 38 10.34 -7.00 3.74
C PHE A 38 10.25 -8.46 3.30
N SER A 39 9.69 -8.68 2.11
CA SER A 39 9.71 -9.99 1.46
C SER A 39 10.60 -9.98 0.22
N ASP A 40 11.14 -11.15 -0.13
CA ASP A 40 11.89 -11.31 -1.38
C ASP A 40 10.99 -11.15 -2.62
N LEU A 41 11.62 -11.12 -3.79
CA LEU A 41 10.92 -11.21 -5.07
C LEU A 41 10.37 -12.62 -5.26
N PHE A 42 9.08 -12.71 -5.58
CA PHE A 42 8.41 -13.96 -5.82
C PHE A 42 8.04 -14.14 -7.28
N GLY A 43 7.95 -15.41 -7.72
CA GLY A 43 7.27 -15.74 -8.97
C GLY A 43 5.79 -15.32 -8.92
N ARG A 44 5.16 -15.15 -10.09
CA ARG A 44 3.80 -14.58 -10.20
C ARG A 44 2.76 -15.24 -9.30
N GLU A 45 2.71 -16.57 -9.25
CA GLU A 45 1.74 -17.31 -8.43
C GLU A 45 1.94 -17.09 -6.93
N GLU A 46 3.20 -17.10 -6.50
CA GLU A 46 3.55 -16.88 -5.10
C GLU A 46 3.34 -15.43 -4.69
N HIS A 47 3.64 -14.47 -5.55
CA HIS A 47 3.31 -13.07 -5.36
C HIS A 47 1.80 -12.87 -5.13
N MET A 48 0.94 -13.52 -5.92
CA MET A 48 -0.52 -13.47 -5.73
C MET A 48 -0.95 -14.08 -4.39
N ARG A 49 -0.36 -15.23 -4.02
CA ARG A 49 -0.66 -15.92 -2.76
C ARG A 49 -0.29 -15.07 -1.54
N ILE A 50 0.92 -14.53 -1.52
CA ILE A 50 1.41 -13.79 -0.36
C ILE A 50 0.66 -12.45 -0.25
N LYS A 51 0.33 -11.80 -1.38
CA LYS A 51 -0.52 -10.61 -1.37
C LYS A 51 -1.82 -10.82 -0.62
N SER A 52 -2.47 -11.97 -0.77
CA SER A 52 -3.74 -12.27 -0.08
C SER A 52 -3.68 -12.18 1.46
N GLY A 53 -2.48 -12.21 2.05
CA GLY A 53 -2.28 -11.98 3.48
C GLY A 53 -2.34 -10.52 3.92
N ALA A 54 -2.35 -9.56 2.97
CA ALA A 54 -2.45 -8.14 3.27
C ALA A 54 -3.91 -7.70 3.43
N GLN A 55 -4.18 -6.83 4.40
CA GLN A 55 -5.52 -6.28 4.61
C GLN A 55 -5.84 -5.11 3.66
N LEU A 56 -4.82 -4.37 3.25
CA LEU A 56 -4.95 -3.19 2.41
C LEU A 56 -3.64 -2.92 1.67
N LEU A 57 -3.70 -2.66 0.37
CA LEU A 57 -2.59 -2.11 -0.40
C LEU A 57 -2.66 -0.58 -0.36
N LEU A 58 -1.57 0.04 0.08
CA LEU A 58 -1.39 1.49 0.07
C LEU A 58 -0.71 1.91 -1.24
N ASP A 59 -1.45 2.61 -2.10
CA ASP A 59 -0.94 3.09 -3.38
C ASP A 59 -0.07 4.36 -3.23
N THR A 60 0.91 4.54 -4.11
CA THR A 60 1.82 5.69 -4.13
C THR A 60 1.24 6.87 -4.93
N MET A 61 1.48 8.09 -4.49
CA MET A 61 0.73 9.29 -4.96
C MET A 61 1.19 9.84 -6.32
N VAL A 62 2.48 9.73 -6.67
CA VAL A 62 3.05 10.34 -7.88
C VAL A 62 2.98 9.38 -9.07
N TYR A 63 3.20 8.11 -8.81
CA TYR A 63 3.13 7.03 -9.78
C TYR A 63 2.42 5.87 -9.09
N ASN A 64 1.18 5.60 -9.47
CA ASN A 64 0.38 4.58 -8.82
C ASN A 64 0.92 3.17 -9.15
N ALA A 65 0.52 2.21 -8.35
CA ALA A 65 0.50 0.81 -8.72
C ALA A 65 -0.39 0.61 -9.96
N HIS A 66 0.19 -0.03 -10.99
CA HIS A 66 -0.52 -0.39 -12.21
C HIS A 66 -0.89 -1.88 -12.16
N SER A 67 -0.05 -2.75 -12.72
CA SER A 67 -0.22 -4.21 -12.65
C SER A 67 -0.33 -4.71 -11.20
N THR A 68 0.47 -4.15 -10.28
CA THR A 68 0.43 -4.54 -8.86
C THR A 68 -0.94 -4.28 -8.22
N ALA A 69 -1.64 -3.22 -8.62
CA ALA A 69 -2.98 -2.89 -8.14
C ALA A 69 -4.04 -3.85 -8.70
N ALA A 70 -3.96 -4.17 -10.00
CA ALA A 70 -4.84 -5.15 -10.62
C ALA A 70 -4.69 -6.54 -9.97
N ASP A 71 -3.45 -6.97 -9.74
CA ASP A 71 -3.12 -8.22 -9.03
C ASP A 71 -3.69 -8.22 -7.60
N SER A 72 -3.56 -7.09 -6.88
CA SER A 72 -4.09 -6.94 -5.51
C SER A 72 -5.60 -7.14 -5.47
N LEU A 73 -6.32 -6.46 -6.36
CA LEU A 73 -7.78 -6.59 -6.46
C LEU A 73 -8.19 -8.01 -6.85
N ALA A 74 -7.48 -8.64 -7.78
CA ALA A 74 -7.72 -10.04 -8.16
C ALA A 74 -7.43 -11.04 -7.02
N ALA A 75 -6.51 -10.71 -6.11
CA ALA A 75 -6.24 -11.47 -4.89
C ALA A 75 -7.21 -11.17 -3.73
N GLY A 76 -8.24 -10.33 -3.96
CA GLY A 76 -9.21 -9.94 -2.92
C GLY A 76 -8.72 -8.89 -1.95
N VAL A 77 -7.58 -8.25 -2.23
CA VAL A 77 -6.97 -7.24 -1.35
C VAL A 77 -7.36 -5.84 -1.85
N PRO A 78 -8.09 -5.06 -1.05
CA PRO A 78 -8.48 -3.71 -1.43
C PRO A 78 -7.25 -2.81 -1.63
N ILE A 79 -7.37 -1.84 -2.53
CA ILE A 79 -6.34 -0.83 -2.78
C ILE A 79 -6.87 0.54 -2.34
N LEU A 80 -6.07 1.32 -1.61
CA LEU A 80 -6.35 2.71 -1.27
C LEU A 80 -5.45 3.62 -2.11
N THR A 81 -6.05 4.56 -2.84
CA THR A 81 -5.32 5.43 -3.78
C THR A 81 -5.71 6.90 -3.62
N LEU A 82 -4.83 7.80 -4.03
CA LEU A 82 -5.05 9.24 -4.10
C LEU A 82 -4.72 9.71 -5.52
N PRO A 83 -5.73 10.01 -6.36
CA PRO A 83 -5.49 10.40 -7.74
C PRO A 83 -4.77 11.76 -7.82
N GLY A 84 -3.72 11.81 -8.63
CA GLY A 84 -3.00 13.03 -9.00
C GLY A 84 -3.43 13.62 -10.35
N ALA A 85 -2.67 14.59 -10.85
CA ALA A 85 -2.95 15.24 -12.13
C ALA A 85 -2.55 14.41 -13.36
N SER A 86 -1.55 13.53 -13.24
CA SER A 86 -1.04 12.73 -14.36
C SER A 86 -1.89 11.49 -14.61
N MET A 87 -1.72 10.85 -15.77
CA MET A 87 -2.36 9.54 -16.03
C MET A 87 -1.78 8.46 -15.10
N ALA A 88 -0.46 8.44 -14.93
CA ALA A 88 0.23 7.48 -14.06
C ALA A 88 -0.20 7.58 -12.58
N ALA A 89 -0.66 8.76 -12.15
CA ALA A 89 -1.20 8.98 -10.81
C ALA A 89 -2.71 8.75 -10.70
N ARG A 90 -3.39 8.22 -11.72
CA ARG A 90 -4.85 7.98 -11.71
C ARG A 90 -5.24 6.54 -11.99
N VAL A 91 -4.27 5.63 -12.14
CA VAL A 91 -4.56 4.22 -12.50
C VAL A 91 -5.30 3.50 -11.39
N GLY A 92 -4.90 3.66 -10.13
CA GLY A 92 -5.61 3.07 -9.00
C GLY A 92 -7.06 3.56 -8.92
N ALA A 93 -7.27 4.87 -9.10
CA ALA A 93 -8.61 5.46 -9.08
C ALA A 93 -9.48 4.94 -10.24
N SER A 94 -8.91 4.80 -11.43
CA SER A 94 -9.61 4.23 -12.59
C SER A 94 -10.09 2.80 -12.32
N LEU A 95 -9.21 1.95 -11.78
CA LEU A 95 -9.54 0.57 -11.43
C LEU A 95 -10.68 0.49 -10.40
N LEU A 96 -10.60 1.28 -9.33
CA LEU A 96 -11.61 1.31 -8.27
C LEU A 96 -12.96 1.83 -8.76
N MET A 97 -12.97 2.88 -9.58
CA MET A 97 -14.21 3.43 -10.14
C MET A 97 -14.88 2.42 -11.07
N ASN A 98 -14.11 1.70 -11.89
CA ASN A 98 -14.65 0.65 -12.75
C ASN A 98 -15.16 -0.57 -11.97
N ALA A 99 -14.56 -0.86 -10.81
CA ALA A 99 -15.03 -1.90 -9.89
C ALA A 99 -16.22 -1.47 -8.99
N GLY A 100 -16.63 -0.19 -9.04
CA GLY A 100 -17.68 0.35 -8.18
C GLY A 100 -17.26 0.61 -6.72
N ILE A 101 -15.96 0.64 -6.42
CA ILE A 101 -15.39 0.74 -5.06
C ILE A 101 -14.79 2.14 -4.83
N SER A 102 -15.60 3.18 -5.01
CA SER A 102 -15.13 4.58 -4.93
C SER A 102 -14.73 5.03 -3.52
N VAL A 103 -15.15 4.32 -2.47
CA VAL A 103 -14.84 4.64 -1.06
C VAL A 103 -13.35 4.54 -0.73
N LEU A 104 -12.56 3.84 -1.55
CA LEU A 104 -11.11 3.72 -1.41
C LEU A 104 -10.33 4.69 -2.32
N VAL A 105 -11.02 5.67 -2.91
CA VAL A 105 -10.41 6.78 -3.65
C VAL A 105 -10.38 8.00 -2.74
N ALA A 106 -9.22 8.30 -2.16
CA ALA A 106 -9.02 9.47 -1.31
C ALA A 106 -9.08 10.76 -2.13
N ARG A 107 -9.44 11.88 -1.48
CA ARG A 107 -9.53 13.20 -2.15
C ARG A 107 -8.37 14.13 -1.78
N LYS A 108 -7.72 13.86 -0.65
CA LYS A 108 -6.54 14.57 -0.14
C LYS A 108 -5.75 13.64 0.77
N THR A 109 -4.53 14.02 1.09
CA THR A 109 -3.61 13.23 1.93
C THR A 109 -4.19 12.90 3.30
N SER A 110 -4.93 13.83 3.92
CA SER A 110 -5.55 13.56 5.22
C SER A 110 -6.65 12.48 5.15
N ASP A 111 -7.45 12.48 4.08
CA ASP A 111 -8.46 11.45 3.84
C ASP A 111 -7.79 10.08 3.63
N TYR A 112 -6.69 10.06 2.86
CA TYR A 112 -5.91 8.84 2.62
C TYR A 112 -5.42 8.24 3.95
N VAL A 113 -4.82 9.06 4.82
CA VAL A 113 -4.36 8.59 6.14
C VAL A 113 -5.54 8.11 6.98
N GLN A 114 -6.64 8.85 7.02
CA GLN A 114 -7.82 8.47 7.81
C GLN A 114 -8.40 7.12 7.35
N VAL A 115 -8.56 6.92 6.05
CA VAL A 115 -9.09 5.66 5.49
C VAL A 115 -8.13 4.50 5.78
N ALA A 116 -6.81 4.70 5.61
CA ALA A 116 -5.81 3.69 5.94
C ALA A 116 -5.88 3.26 7.42
N VAL A 117 -6.01 4.22 8.34
CA VAL A 117 -6.13 3.95 9.78
C VAL A 117 -7.43 3.21 10.10
N GLN A 118 -8.54 3.58 9.46
CA GLN A 118 -9.82 2.90 9.66
C GLN A 118 -9.78 1.45 9.16
N ALA A 119 -9.16 1.20 8.00
CA ALA A 119 -9.00 -0.15 7.47
C ALA A 119 -8.14 -1.02 8.39
N ALA A 120 -7.01 -0.49 8.88
CA ALA A 120 -6.11 -1.21 9.76
C ALA A 120 -6.69 -1.56 11.14
N ARG A 121 -7.74 -0.85 11.61
CA ARG A 121 -8.41 -1.13 12.89
C ARG A 121 -9.53 -2.18 12.80
N LYS A 122 -9.93 -2.57 11.58
CA LYS A 122 -11.02 -3.51 11.35
C LYS A 122 -10.57 -4.96 11.19
N GLY A 123 -9.27 -5.20 11.01
CA GLY A 123 -8.65 -6.53 11.01
C GLY A 123 -8.07 -6.83 12.38
#